data_AF-A0A7J8ZML6-F1
#
_entry.id   AF-A0A7J8ZML6-F1
#
_cell.length_a   1.000
_cell.length_b   1.000
_cell.length_c   1.000
_cell.angle_alpha   90.00
_cell.angle_beta   90.00
_cell.angle_gamma   90.00
#
_symmetry.space_group_name_H-M   'P 1'
#
loop_
_entity.id
_entity.type
_entity.pdbx_description
1 polymer ?
#
loop_
_entity_poly.entity_id
_entity_poly.type
_entity_poly.pdbx_seq_one_letter_code
_entity_poly.pdbx_strand_id
1 'polypeptide(L)' 'MEIIPNPKEVNGIKVLQLETVAGATIRFFDQAIGINIPRSLYISKLYLWYFY' A
#
# COMPACT_ATOMS: atom_id res chain seq x y z
N MET A 1 -0.06 9.97 11.70
CA MET A 1 -0.67 9.25 10.57
C MET A 1 -0.47 10.11 9.34
N GLU A 2 0.29 9.63 8.35
CA GLU A 2 0.54 10.36 7.10
C GLU A 2 -0.54 9.97 6.08
N ILE A 3 -1.23 10.96 5.53
CA ILE A 3 -2.28 10.77 4.51
C ILE A 3 -1.65 11.08 3.16
N ILE A 4 -1.73 10.14 2.22
CA ILE A 4 -1.23 10.32 0.85
C ILE A 4 -2.42 10.66 -0.06
N PRO A 5 -2.50 11.90 -0.58
CA PRO A 5 -3.53 12.27 -1.55
C PRO A 5 -3.19 11.67 -2.93
N ASN A 6 -4.12 10.93 -3.51
CA ASN A 6 -4.02 10.36 -4.85
C ASN A 6 -5.17 10.90 -5.73
N PRO A 7 -4.94 11.92 -6.56
CA PRO A 7 -5.94 12.44 -7.47
C PRO A 7 -6.32 11.37 -8.51
N LYS A 8 -7.60 11.07 -8.64
CA LYS A 8 -8.12 10.11 -9.63
C LYS A 8 -9.33 10.66 -10.35
N GLU A 9 -9.67 10.02 -11.46
CA GLU A 9 -10.90 10.27 -12.19
C GLU A 9 -11.74 8.99 -12.21
N VAL A 10 -12.99 9.09 -11.76
CA VAL A 10 -13.95 7.98 -11.78
C VAL A 10 -15.17 8.47 -12.56
N ASN A 11 -15.44 7.82 -13.69
CA ASN A 11 -16.57 8.16 -14.57
C ASN A 11 -16.62 9.66 -14.96
N GLY A 12 -15.47 10.28 -15.24
CA GLY A 12 -15.38 11.69 -15.64
C GLY A 12 -15.38 12.69 -14.47
N ILE A 13 -15.53 12.23 -13.23
CA ILE A 13 -15.51 13.07 -12.03
C ILE A 13 -14.14 12.98 -11.37
N LYS A 14 -13.50 14.14 -11.13
CA LYS A 14 -12.25 14.23 -10.37
C LYS A 14 -12.54 13.95 -8.89
N VAL A 15 -11.90 12.93 -8.35
CA VAL A 15 -12.01 12.51 -6.96
C VAL A 15 -10.64 12.46 -6.30
N LEU A 16 -10.58 12.75 -5.01
CA LEU A 16 -9.36 12.61 -4.22
C LEU A 16 -9.42 11.29 -3.46
N GLN A 17 -8.63 10.30 -3.88
CA GLN A 17 -8.46 9.07 -3.14
C GLN A 17 -7.43 9.31 -2.04
N LEU A 18 -7.83 9.17 -0.78
CA LEU A 18 -6.92 9.25 0.34
C LEU A 18 -6.39 7.86 0.66
N GLU A 19 -5.08 7.69 0.60
CA GLU A 19 -4.41 6.44 0.92
C GLU A 19 -3.64 6.59 2.24
N THR A 20 -3.48 5.48 2.96
CA THR A 20 -2.58 5.40 4.10
C THR A 20 -1.65 4.22 3.87
N VAL A 21 -0.35 4.43 4.04
CA VAL A 21 0.64 3.36 3.86
C VAL A 21 0.73 2.56 5.16
N ALA A 22 0.40 1.28 5.10
CA ALA A 22 0.52 0.38 6.26
C ALA A 22 1.93 0.38 6.85
N GLY A 23 2.96 0.47 6.00
CA GLY A 23 4.36 0.58 6.41
C GLY A 23 4.75 1.91 7.07
N ALA A 24 3.97 2.99 6.92
CA ALA A 24 4.22 4.25 7.62
C ALA A 24 3.95 4.13 9.14
N THR A 25 3.19 3.10 9.53
CA THR A 25 2.90 2.77 10.94
C THR A 25 4.15 2.33 11.71
N ILE A 26 5.21 1.91 11.01
CA ILE A 26 6.48 1.49 11.64
C ILE A 26 7.09 2.57 12.54
N ARG A 27 6.81 3.86 12.25
CA ARG A 27 7.30 5.01 13.02
C ARG A 27 6.52 5.29 14.31
N PHE A 28 5.42 4.58 14.54
CA PHE A 28 4.52 4.78 15.68
C PHE A 28 4.71 3.73 16.79
N PHE A 29 5.63 2.78 16.61
CA PHE A 29 5.97 1.77 17.62
C PHE A 29 7.42 1.96 18.09
N ASP A 30 7.63 2.02 19.40
CA ASP A 30 8.96 2.23 20.00
C ASP A 30 9.98 1.11 19.70
N GLN A 31 9.49 -0.08 19.34
CA GLN A 31 10.32 -1.28 19.09
C GLN A 31 10.10 -1.86 17.70
N ALA A 32 9.81 -1.02 16.71
CA ALA A 32 9.66 -1.50 15.34
C ALA A 32 11.01 -2.00 14.76
N ILE A 33 11.01 -3.20 14.17
CA ILE A 33 12.20 -3.84 13.58
C ILE A 33 11.91 -4.19 12.12
N GLY A 34 12.82 -3.81 11.22
CA GLY A 34 12.83 -4.28 9.83
C GLY A 34 13.79 -5.47 9.68
N ILE A 35 13.33 -6.55 9.03
CA ILE A 35 14.15 -7.74 8.76
C ILE A 35 14.22 -7.96 7.26
N ASN A 36 15.43 -8.22 6.74
CA ASN A 36 15.60 -8.63 5.35
C ASN A 36 15.18 -10.09 5.17
N ILE A 37 14.32 -10.36 4.19
CA ILE A 37 13.79 -11.70 3.92
C ILE A 37 14.16 -12.15 2.49
N PRO A 38 14.33 -13.46 2.25
CA PRO A 38 14.55 -13.96 0.90
C PRO A 38 13.34 -13.62 0.01
N ARG A 39 13.62 -13.27 -1.25
CA ARG A 39 12.61 -12.87 -2.25
C ARG A 39 11.51 -13.92 -2.46
N SER A 40 11.79 -15.19 -2.19
CA SER A 40 10.81 -16.28 -2.25
C SER A 40 9.59 -16.05 -1.34
N LEU A 41 9.74 -15.28 -0.27
CA LEU A 41 8.66 -14.94 0.65
C LEU A 41 7.85 -13.71 0.20
N TYR A 42 8.32 -12.97 -0.81
CA TYR A 42 7.61 -11.85 -1.39
C TYR A 42 7.10 -12.21 -2.79
N ILE A 43 5.91 -12.81 -2.83
CA ILE A 43 5.21 -13.14 -4.07
C ILE A 43 4.18 -12.03 -4.34
N SER A 44 4.52 -11.11 -5.24
CA SER A 44 3.57 -10.09 -5.69
C SER A 44 2.46 -10.75 -6.50
N LYS A 45 1.23 -10.71 -5.97
CA LYS A 45 0.03 -11.33 -6.54
C LYS A 45 -0.49 -10.53 -7.74
N LEU A 46 0.23 -10.57 -8.86
CA LEU A 46 -0.14 -9.89 -10.11
C LEU A 46 -1.14 -10.71 -10.95
N TYR A 47 -1.30 -12.01 -10.68
CA TYR A 47 -2.03 -12.94 -11.55
C TYR A 47 -3.40 -13.42 -11.04
N LEU A 48 -3.87 -12.96 -9.88
CA LEU A 48 -5.15 -13.43 -9.35
C LEU A 48 -6.39 -12.69 -9.87
N TRP A 49 -6.21 -11.59 -10.60
CA TRP A 49 -7.31 -10.81 -11.16
C TRP A 49 -7.72 -11.25 -12.57
N TYR A 50 -6.95 -12.13 -13.23
CA TYR A 50 -7.25 -12.61 -14.59
C TYR A 50 -8.09 -13.90 -14.60
N PHE A 51 -8.54 -14.40 -13.45
CA PHE A 51 -9.29 -15.64 -13.33
C PHE A 51 -10.56 -15.49 -12.47
N TYR A 52 -11.34 -14.43 -12.64
CA TYR A 52 -12.76 -14.38 -12.22
C TYR A 52 -13.52 -13.36 -13.07
#